data_AF-A8ER98-F1
#
_entry.id   AF-A8ER98-F1
#
_cell.length_a   1.000
_cell.length_b   1.000
_cell.length_c   1.000
_cell.angle_alpha   90.00
_cell.angle_beta   90.00
_cell.angle_gamma   90.00
#
_symmetry.space_group_name_H-M   'P 1'
#
loop_
_entity.id
_entity.type
_entity.pdbx_description
1 polymer ?
#
loop_
_entity_poly.entity_id
_entity_poly.type
_entity_poly.pdbx_seq_one_letter_code
_entity_poly.pdbx_strand_id
1 'polypeptide(L)'
;MQEYIALDSISKEILNSAKLLQSVEVNALILGENGVGKKSLAKYILPNSKIYEAKALQKDIIDNILTLQNESIIIDRVNEITNIDIFINWIEKNQIRVIATSQASNLNQKLKDLFIITLEIPPLKNRIEDTKALINKFSQEASSILEMPLVSSSKLITNISNNTHSLRKSIYFSYLFETIGENEILTFLEKYLSENLSKNSSYKDLLYIFEVPLLKAAIKKYKSQVQVAKHLDLNRITLRKKLEVYKELL
;
A
#
# COMPACT_ATOMS: atom_id res chain seq x y z
N MET A 1 -21.33 -3.13 7.12
CA MET A 1 -20.98 -2.57 5.79
C MET A 1 -19.58 -1.98 5.87
N GLN A 2 -18.68 -2.30 4.94
CA GLN A 2 -17.37 -1.63 4.90
C GLN A 2 -17.60 -0.17 4.47
N GLU A 3 -17.34 0.75 5.38
CA GLU A 3 -17.43 2.19 5.10
C GLU A 3 -16.25 2.60 4.21
N TYR A 4 -16.57 3.04 2.99
CA TYR A 4 -15.61 3.66 2.07
C TYR A 4 -15.36 5.10 2.52
N ILE A 5 -14.11 5.45 2.80
CA ILE A 5 -13.75 6.80 3.24
C ILE A 5 -13.72 7.73 2.03
N ALA A 6 -14.57 8.75 2.05
CA ALA A 6 -14.64 9.82 1.06
C ALA A 6 -15.03 11.15 1.74
N LEU A 7 -14.03 11.87 2.23
CA LEU A 7 -14.18 13.19 2.83
C LEU A 7 -13.75 14.30 1.88
N ASP A 8 -12.73 14.04 1.06
CA ASP A 8 -12.28 14.93 0.00
C ASP A 8 -13.36 15.14 -1.07
N SER A 9 -13.39 16.30 -1.73
CA SER A 9 -14.39 16.59 -2.78
C SER A 9 -14.29 15.61 -3.94
N ILE A 10 -13.08 15.28 -4.38
CA ILE A 10 -12.87 14.34 -5.50
C ILE A 10 -13.38 12.95 -5.11
N SER A 11 -13.07 12.51 -3.89
CA SER A 11 -13.52 11.20 -3.41
C SER A 11 -15.03 11.13 -3.20
N LYS A 12 -15.68 12.24 -2.82
CA LYS A 12 -17.14 12.33 -2.71
C LYS A 12 -17.81 12.19 -4.07
N GLU A 13 -17.27 12.83 -5.11
CA GLU A 13 -17.77 12.69 -6.47
C GLU A 13 -17.64 11.24 -6.96
N ILE A 14 -16.48 10.60 -6.75
CA ILE A 14 -16.27 9.19 -7.07
C ILE A 14 -17.26 8.30 -6.31
N LEU A 15 -17.50 8.57 -5.03
CA LEU A 15 -18.46 7.82 -4.23
C LEU A 15 -19.90 7.99 -4.73
N ASN A 16 -20.28 9.18 -5.17
CA ASN A 16 -21.59 9.43 -5.75
C ASN A 16 -21.76 8.66 -7.07
N SER A 17 -20.76 8.67 -7.95
CA SER A 17 -20.76 7.85 -9.17
C SER A 17 -20.83 6.35 -8.85
N ALA A 18 -20.13 5.90 -7.80
CA ALA A 18 -20.20 4.52 -7.33
C ALA A 18 -21.58 4.15 -6.77
N LYS A 19 -22.28 5.07 -6.10
CA LYS A 19 -23.67 4.87 -5.66
C LYS A 19 -24.62 4.72 -6.84
N LEU A 20 -24.47 5.55 -7.89
CA LEU A 20 -25.25 5.40 -9.12
C LEU A 20 -25.01 4.02 -9.76
N LEU A 21 -23.76 3.57 -9.78
CA LEU A 21 -23.43 2.22 -10.25
C LEU A 21 -24.08 1.10 -9.42
N GLN A 22 -24.43 1.29 -8.14
CA GLN A 22 -25.17 0.24 -7.43
C GLN A 22 -26.54 -0.02 -8.05
N SER A 23 -27.22 1.05 -8.51
CA SER A 23 -28.56 0.96 -9.13
C SER A 23 -28.55 0.60 -10.61
N VAL A 24 -27.46 0.90 -11.33
CA VAL A 24 -27.40 0.68 -12.78
C VAL A 24 -26.68 -0.64 -13.08
N GLU A 25 -27.32 -1.54 -13.83
CA GLU A 25 -26.76 -2.84 -14.24
C GLU A 25 -25.77 -2.74 -15.42
N VAL A 26 -24.82 -1.82 -15.33
CA VAL A 26 -23.76 -1.64 -16.34
C VAL A 26 -22.41 -2.11 -15.84
N ASN A 27 -21.56 -2.46 -16.81
CA ASN A 27 -20.15 -2.76 -16.59
C ASN A 27 -19.38 -1.47 -16.31
N ALA A 28 -18.49 -1.51 -15.32
CA ALA A 28 -17.67 -0.37 -14.96
C ALA A 28 -16.21 -0.76 -14.70
N LEU A 29 -15.31 0.18 -14.99
CA LEU A 29 -13.88 0.05 -14.81
C LEU A 29 -13.39 1.03 -13.74
N ILE A 30 -12.61 0.55 -12.78
CA ILE A 30 -11.99 1.35 -11.73
C ILE A 30 -10.48 1.42 -11.97
N LEU A 31 -9.99 2.61 -12.25
CA LEU A 31 -8.59 2.92 -12.51
C LEU A 31 -7.92 3.58 -11.30
N GLY A 32 -6.60 3.49 -11.26
CA GLY A 32 -5.75 4.20 -10.31
C GLY A 32 -4.52 3.41 -9.91
N GLU A 33 -3.60 4.04 -9.18
CA GLU A 33 -2.34 3.45 -8.73
C GLU A 33 -2.54 2.31 -7.71
N ASN A 34 -1.45 1.66 -7.30
CA ASN A 34 -1.49 0.67 -6.23
C ASN A 34 -1.82 1.30 -4.89
N GLY A 35 -2.64 0.61 -4.10
CA GLY A 35 -3.05 1.07 -2.78
C GLY A 35 -4.01 2.27 -2.76
N VAL A 36 -4.67 2.63 -3.88
CA VAL A 36 -5.64 3.74 -3.86
C VAL A 36 -7.03 3.35 -3.32
N GLY A 37 -7.28 2.06 -3.09
CA GLY A 37 -8.58 1.57 -2.59
C GLY A 37 -9.54 1.05 -3.66
N LYS A 38 -9.05 0.70 -4.86
CA LYS A 38 -9.88 0.17 -5.97
C LYS A 38 -10.77 -1.01 -5.55
N LYS A 39 -10.20 -1.98 -4.82
CA LYS A 39 -10.94 -3.16 -4.32
C LYS A 39 -12.05 -2.76 -3.37
N SER A 40 -11.77 -1.82 -2.46
CA SER A 40 -12.76 -1.32 -1.51
C SER A 40 -13.90 -0.59 -2.22
N LEU A 41 -13.62 0.20 -3.27
CA LEU A 41 -14.65 0.84 -4.07
C LEU A 41 -15.47 -0.18 -4.87
N ALA A 42 -14.83 -1.18 -5.48
CA ALA A 42 -15.52 -2.26 -6.17
C ALA A 42 -16.45 -3.02 -5.21
N LYS A 43 -15.99 -3.29 -3.98
CA LYS A 43 -16.81 -3.92 -2.93
C LYS A 43 -17.88 -3.03 -2.36
N TYR A 44 -17.70 -1.72 -2.40
CA TYR A 44 -18.77 -0.79 -2.11
C TYR A 44 -19.88 -0.88 -3.18
N ILE A 45 -19.53 -0.98 -4.47
CA ILE A 45 -20.51 -1.11 -5.56
C ILE A 45 -21.21 -2.47 -5.52
N LEU A 46 -20.47 -3.56 -5.30
CA LEU A 46 -21.01 -4.92 -5.23
C LEU A 46 -20.61 -5.61 -3.90
N PRO A 47 -21.34 -5.37 -2.80
CA PRO A 47 -20.99 -5.87 -1.47
C PRO A 47 -20.88 -7.40 -1.37
N ASN A 48 -21.81 -8.12 -2.02
CA ASN A 48 -21.94 -9.57 -1.90
C ASN A 48 -21.26 -10.36 -3.04
N SER A 49 -20.67 -9.68 -4.02
CA SER A 49 -20.05 -10.33 -5.17
C SER A 49 -18.81 -11.14 -4.75
N LYS A 50 -18.31 -12.03 -5.61
CA LYS A 50 -16.97 -12.61 -5.46
C LYS A 50 -15.94 -11.75 -6.19
N ILE A 51 -14.70 -11.74 -5.67
CA ILE A 51 -13.55 -11.10 -6.34
C ILE A 51 -12.75 -12.20 -7.02
N TYR A 52 -12.55 -12.06 -8.32
CA TYR A 52 -11.72 -12.96 -9.13
C TYR A 52 -10.46 -12.23 -9.58
N GLU A 53 -9.31 -12.91 -9.55
CA GLU A 53 -8.10 -12.40 -10.19
C GLU A 53 -8.16 -12.72 -11.68
N ALA A 54 -7.91 -11.72 -12.53
CA ALA A 54 -8.06 -11.82 -13.98
C ALA A 54 -7.37 -13.06 -14.60
N LYS A 55 -6.10 -13.32 -14.24
CA LYS A 55 -5.35 -14.48 -14.77
C LYS A 55 -5.93 -15.82 -14.34
N ALA A 56 -6.35 -15.94 -13.09
CA ALA A 56 -6.94 -17.17 -12.58
C ALA A 56 -8.30 -17.42 -13.23
N LEU A 57 -9.14 -16.38 -13.27
CA LEU A 57 -10.44 -16.41 -13.92
C LEU A 57 -10.36 -16.87 -15.37
N GLN A 58 -9.40 -16.35 -16.14
CA GLN A 58 -9.26 -16.73 -17.53
C GLN A 58 -8.92 -18.22 -17.71
N LYS A 59 -8.12 -18.80 -16.80
CA LYS A 59 -7.87 -20.26 -16.81
C LYS A 59 -9.14 -21.04 -16.48
N ASP A 60 -9.86 -20.63 -15.45
CA ASP A 60 -11.10 -21.28 -15.03
C ASP A 60 -12.19 -21.24 -16.13
N ILE A 61 -12.21 -20.17 -16.94
CA ILE A 61 -13.07 -20.05 -18.13
C ILE A 61 -12.66 -21.05 -19.20
N ILE A 62 -11.36 -21.17 -19.50
CA ILE A 62 -10.85 -22.10 -20.52
C ILE A 62 -11.11 -23.56 -20.11
N ASP A 63 -10.93 -23.86 -18.82
CA ASP A 63 -11.13 -25.20 -18.26
C ASP A 63 -12.63 -25.52 -18.03
N ASN A 64 -13.54 -24.58 -18.32
CA ASN A 64 -14.99 -24.70 -18.13
C ASN A 64 -15.42 -25.09 -16.70
N ILE A 65 -14.70 -24.61 -15.69
CA ILE A 65 -14.94 -24.94 -14.28
C ILE A 65 -16.05 -24.05 -13.68
N LEU A 66 -16.32 -22.89 -14.29
CA LEU A 66 -17.25 -21.89 -13.76
C LEU A 66 -18.66 -22.02 -14.34
N THR A 67 -19.65 -22.05 -13.45
CA THR A 67 -21.08 -22.10 -13.78
C THR A 67 -21.82 -20.79 -13.50
N LEU A 68 -21.11 -19.65 -13.53
CA LEU A 68 -21.69 -18.33 -13.25
C LEU A 68 -22.64 -17.91 -14.38
N GLN A 69 -23.89 -17.58 -14.05
CA GLN A 69 -24.90 -17.06 -14.97
C GLN A 69 -25.75 -15.98 -14.31
N ASN A 70 -26.01 -14.87 -15.00
CA ASN A 70 -26.80 -13.74 -14.52
C ASN A 70 -26.33 -13.17 -13.16
N GLU A 71 -25.01 -13.19 -12.94
CA GLU A 71 -24.40 -12.74 -11.69
C GLU A 71 -23.53 -11.50 -11.89
N SER A 72 -23.36 -10.73 -10.80
CA SER A 72 -22.44 -9.60 -10.75
C SER A 72 -21.12 -9.98 -10.07
N ILE A 73 -20.01 -9.81 -10.77
CA ILE A 73 -18.68 -10.17 -10.28
C ILE A 73 -17.72 -8.98 -10.26
N ILE A 74 -16.70 -9.07 -9.41
CA ILE A 74 -15.58 -8.13 -9.40
C ILE A 74 -14.35 -8.83 -9.97
N ILE A 75 -13.65 -8.16 -10.87
CA ILE A 75 -12.41 -8.66 -11.45
C ILE A 75 -11.26 -7.75 -11.06
N ASP A 76 -10.25 -8.30 -10.39
CA ASP A 76 -9.02 -7.60 -10.04
C ASP A 76 -8.00 -7.70 -11.17
N ARG A 77 -7.36 -6.58 -11.51
CA ARG A 77 -6.26 -6.49 -12.49
C ARG A 77 -6.66 -7.00 -13.88
N VAL A 78 -7.76 -6.49 -14.43
CA VAL A 78 -8.29 -6.87 -15.76
C VAL A 78 -7.28 -6.66 -16.90
N ASN A 79 -6.29 -5.78 -16.70
CA ASN A 79 -5.17 -5.59 -17.63
C ASN A 79 -4.29 -6.84 -17.81
N GLU A 80 -4.42 -7.85 -16.94
CA GLU A 80 -3.67 -9.10 -17.04
C GLU A 80 -4.37 -10.18 -17.91
N ILE A 81 -5.56 -9.90 -18.44
CA ILE A 81 -6.25 -10.80 -19.38
C ILE A 81 -5.49 -10.84 -20.69
N THR A 82 -5.12 -12.05 -21.14
CA THR A 82 -4.37 -12.25 -22.39
C THR A 82 -5.28 -12.52 -23.58
N ASN A 83 -6.34 -13.33 -23.40
CA ASN A 83 -7.29 -13.67 -24.46
C ASN A 83 -8.61 -12.93 -24.22
N ILE A 84 -8.68 -11.73 -24.79
CA ILE A 84 -9.78 -10.78 -24.60
C ILE A 84 -11.06 -11.30 -25.26
N ASP A 85 -10.96 -11.91 -26.43
CA ASP A 85 -12.15 -12.35 -27.19
C ASP A 85 -12.89 -13.48 -26.46
N ILE A 86 -12.15 -14.46 -25.89
CA ILE A 86 -12.77 -15.51 -25.05
C ILE A 86 -13.48 -14.90 -23.84
N PHE A 87 -12.85 -13.91 -23.22
CA PHE A 87 -13.38 -13.27 -22.01
C PHE A 87 -14.66 -12.48 -22.30
N ILE A 88 -14.69 -11.66 -23.36
CA ILE A 88 -15.87 -10.89 -23.76
C ILE A 88 -17.02 -11.84 -24.13
N ASN A 89 -16.74 -12.86 -24.95
CA ASN A 89 -17.75 -13.86 -25.34
C ASN A 89 -18.33 -14.59 -24.12
N TRP A 90 -17.50 -14.90 -23.12
CA TRP A 90 -17.96 -15.53 -21.88
C TRP A 90 -18.87 -14.61 -21.06
N ILE A 91 -18.55 -13.32 -20.97
CA ILE A 91 -19.39 -12.32 -20.29
C ILE A 91 -20.75 -12.20 -20.96
N GLU A 92 -20.76 -12.02 -22.28
CA GLU A 92 -21.99 -11.82 -23.07
C GLU A 92 -22.88 -13.06 -23.02
N LYS A 93 -22.30 -14.25 -23.21
CA LYS A 93 -23.03 -15.52 -23.20
C LYS A 93 -23.71 -15.79 -21.86
N ASN A 94 -23.07 -15.44 -20.75
CA ASN A 94 -23.58 -15.70 -19.41
C ASN A 94 -24.28 -14.50 -18.75
N GLN A 95 -24.42 -13.39 -19.50
CA GLN A 95 -25.02 -12.12 -19.04
C GLN A 95 -24.44 -11.66 -17.69
N ILE A 96 -23.11 -11.68 -17.58
CA ILE A 96 -22.41 -11.36 -16.35
C ILE A 96 -22.16 -9.86 -16.27
N ARG A 97 -22.53 -9.25 -15.15
CA ARG A 97 -22.18 -7.86 -14.87
C ARG A 97 -20.79 -7.79 -14.25
N VAL A 98 -19.92 -6.95 -14.79
CA VAL A 98 -18.51 -6.87 -14.39
C VAL A 98 -18.13 -5.50 -13.85
N ILE A 99 -17.59 -5.47 -12.64
CA ILE A 99 -16.86 -4.32 -12.09
C ILE A 99 -15.38 -4.69 -12.04
N ALA A 100 -14.59 -4.09 -12.92
CA ALA A 100 -13.18 -4.42 -13.07
C ALA A 100 -12.28 -3.37 -12.41
N THR A 101 -11.10 -3.79 -11.94
CA THR A 101 -10.03 -2.87 -11.52
C THR A 101 -8.83 -3.00 -12.47
N SER A 102 -8.15 -1.88 -12.73
CA SER A 102 -6.88 -1.85 -13.46
C SER A 102 -5.92 -0.84 -12.86
N GLN A 103 -4.62 -1.09 -13.04
CA GLN A 103 -3.56 -0.12 -12.80
C GLN A 103 -3.19 0.64 -14.08
N ALA A 104 -3.28 -0.02 -15.23
CA ALA A 104 -2.86 0.52 -16.51
C ALA A 104 -3.98 1.34 -17.16
N SER A 105 -3.64 2.56 -17.57
CA SER A 105 -4.45 3.39 -18.47
C SER A 105 -4.46 2.83 -19.90
N ASN A 106 -3.41 2.10 -20.27
CA ASN A 106 -3.24 1.44 -21.57
C ASN A 106 -3.87 0.04 -21.56
N LEU A 107 -5.20 0.00 -21.45
CA LEU A 107 -6.00 -1.19 -21.75
C LEU A 107 -6.22 -1.31 -23.26
N ASN A 108 -6.33 -2.55 -23.74
CA ASN A 108 -6.73 -2.83 -25.12
C ASN A 108 -8.11 -2.20 -25.40
N GLN A 109 -8.29 -1.64 -26.60
CA GLN A 109 -9.54 -0.94 -26.97
C GLN A 109 -10.77 -1.84 -26.82
N LYS A 110 -10.70 -3.12 -27.24
CA LYS A 110 -11.80 -4.08 -27.09
C LYS A 110 -12.24 -4.26 -25.63
N LEU A 111 -11.29 -4.24 -24.69
CA LEU A 111 -11.61 -4.30 -23.25
C LEU A 111 -12.21 -2.98 -22.75
N LYS A 112 -11.75 -1.84 -23.26
CA LYS A 112 -12.32 -0.53 -22.87
C LYS A 112 -13.78 -0.42 -23.30
N ASP A 113 -14.09 -0.89 -24.51
CA ASP A 113 -15.44 -0.81 -25.08
C ASP A 113 -16.48 -1.62 -24.27
N LEU A 114 -16.04 -2.62 -23.50
CA LEU A 114 -16.89 -3.38 -22.57
C LEU A 114 -17.40 -2.52 -21.39
N PHE A 115 -16.65 -1.49 -20.99
CA PHE A 115 -16.93 -0.71 -19.79
C PHE A 115 -17.53 0.65 -20.15
N ILE A 116 -18.82 0.81 -19.88
CA ILE A 116 -19.57 2.04 -20.17
C ILE A 116 -19.11 3.18 -19.26
N ILE A 117 -18.78 2.87 -18.00
CA ILE A 117 -18.36 3.86 -17.00
C ILE A 117 -16.95 3.56 -16.54
N THR A 118 -16.10 4.58 -16.53
CA THR A 118 -14.76 4.51 -15.96
C THR A 118 -14.64 5.48 -14.78
N LEU A 119 -14.22 4.94 -13.63
CA LEU A 119 -13.94 5.70 -12.41
C LEU A 119 -12.44 5.72 -12.17
N GLU A 120 -11.84 6.90 -12.07
CA GLU A 120 -10.42 7.04 -11.77
C GLU A 120 -10.22 7.52 -10.33
N ILE A 121 -9.49 6.73 -9.54
CA ILE A 121 -9.19 7.07 -8.15
C ILE A 121 -7.81 7.72 -8.08
N PRO A 122 -7.70 8.99 -7.62
CA PRO A 122 -6.43 9.66 -7.51
C PRO A 122 -5.55 9.08 -6.39
N PRO A 123 -4.23 9.27 -6.46
CA PRO A 123 -3.31 8.96 -5.37
C PRO A 123 -3.69 9.69 -4.07
N LEU A 124 -3.34 9.13 -2.90
CA LEU A 124 -3.63 9.73 -1.59
C LEU A 124 -3.06 11.15 -1.43
N LYS A 125 -1.96 11.43 -2.12
CA LYS A 125 -1.29 12.74 -2.16
C LYS A 125 -2.25 13.87 -2.56
N ASN A 126 -3.24 13.55 -3.40
CA ASN A 126 -4.20 14.48 -3.95
C ASN A 126 -5.53 14.50 -3.17
N ARG A 127 -5.64 13.76 -2.07
CA ARG A 127 -6.84 13.68 -1.21
C ARG A 127 -6.46 13.69 0.27
N ILE A 128 -6.20 14.89 0.77
CA ILE A 128 -5.54 15.10 2.07
C ILE A 128 -6.51 14.78 3.21
N GLU A 129 -7.77 15.15 3.07
CA GLU A 129 -8.86 14.92 4.02
C GLU A 129 -9.08 13.41 4.21
N ASP A 130 -9.08 12.65 3.13
CA ASP A 130 -9.16 11.18 3.17
C ASP A 130 -7.95 10.59 3.88
N THR A 131 -6.75 11.11 3.59
CA THR A 131 -5.52 10.63 4.23
C THR A 131 -5.58 10.78 5.74
N LYS A 132 -6.09 11.92 6.25
CA LYS A 132 -6.30 12.14 7.69
C LYS A 132 -7.29 11.15 8.29
N ALA A 133 -8.41 10.89 7.62
CA ALA A 133 -9.39 9.91 8.08
C ALA A 133 -8.86 8.47 8.04
N LEU A 134 -8.07 8.13 7.01
CA LEU A 134 -7.42 6.83 6.88
C LEU A 134 -6.38 6.61 7.99
N ILE A 135 -5.62 7.64 8.36
CA ILE A 135 -4.70 7.57 9.51
C ILE A 135 -5.47 7.19 10.78
N ASN A 136 -6.60 7.86 11.05
CA ASN A 136 -7.41 7.57 12.23
C ASN A 136 -7.97 6.14 12.19
N LYS A 137 -8.51 5.71 11.04
CA LYS A 137 -9.03 4.35 10.86
C LYS A 137 -7.94 3.30 11.06
N PHE A 138 -6.77 3.46 10.46
CA PHE A 138 -5.67 2.51 10.60
C PHE A 138 -5.06 2.53 12.00
N SER A 139 -5.10 3.67 12.69
CA SER A 139 -4.67 3.79 14.08
C SER A 139 -5.60 3.00 15.01
N GLN A 140 -6.92 3.16 14.85
CA GLN A 140 -7.91 2.35 15.58
C GLN A 140 -7.79 0.86 15.27
N GLU A 141 -7.60 0.52 13.99
CA GLU A 141 -7.40 -0.85 13.55
C GLU A 141 -6.14 -1.48 14.17
N ALA A 142 -5.01 -0.76 14.17
CA ALA A 142 -3.77 -1.22 14.77
C ALA A 142 -3.90 -1.37 16.29
N SER A 143 -4.49 -0.39 16.97
CA SER A 143 -4.78 -0.43 18.41
C SER A 143 -5.62 -1.65 18.78
N SER A 144 -6.68 -1.94 18.02
CA SER A 144 -7.55 -3.09 18.26
C SER A 144 -6.85 -4.42 17.98
N ILE A 145 -6.07 -4.54 16.91
CA ILE A 145 -5.42 -5.80 16.52
C ILE A 145 -4.24 -6.14 17.43
N LEU A 146 -3.51 -5.13 17.89
CA LEU A 146 -2.34 -5.31 18.75
C LEU A 146 -2.70 -5.23 20.24
N GLU A 147 -3.96 -4.99 20.58
CA GLU A 147 -4.44 -4.79 21.96
C GLU A 147 -3.65 -3.70 22.71
N MET A 148 -3.42 -2.58 22.02
CA MET A 148 -2.62 -1.46 22.52
C MET A 148 -3.46 -0.19 22.69
N PRO A 149 -3.10 0.71 23.62
CA PRO A 149 -3.72 2.03 23.68
C PRO A 149 -3.45 2.82 22.39
N LEU A 150 -4.34 3.77 22.08
CA LEU A 150 -4.18 4.65 20.92
C LEU A 150 -2.89 5.47 21.04
N VAL A 151 -2.03 5.36 20.03
CA VAL A 151 -0.81 6.15 19.93
C VAL A 151 -1.14 7.58 19.48
N SER A 152 -0.47 8.57 20.07
CA SER A 152 -0.67 9.98 19.72
C SER A 152 -0.29 10.27 18.27
N SER A 153 -1.06 11.13 17.60
CA SER A 153 -0.84 11.49 16.19
C SER A 153 0.57 12.02 15.90
N SER A 154 1.22 12.68 16.87
CA SER A 154 2.58 13.18 16.79
C SER A 154 3.67 12.10 16.68
N LYS A 155 3.38 10.88 17.15
CA LYS A 155 4.30 9.73 17.12
C LYS A 155 4.08 8.85 15.87
N LEU A 156 2.97 9.06 15.16
CA LEU A 156 2.63 8.26 14.00
C LEU A 156 3.54 8.63 12.82
N ILE A 157 4.18 7.61 12.28
CA ILE A 157 4.94 7.67 11.03
C ILE A 157 3.94 7.53 9.89
N THR A 158 3.85 8.56 9.04
CA THR A 158 2.97 8.57 7.87
C THR A 158 3.79 8.42 6.59
N ASN A 159 3.60 7.32 5.86
CA ASN A 159 4.22 7.09 4.56
C ASN A 159 3.17 6.82 3.49
N ILE A 160 3.06 7.69 2.49
CA ILE A 160 2.07 7.56 1.40
C ILE A 160 2.71 7.17 0.04
N SER A 161 3.94 6.67 0.03
CA SER A 161 4.68 6.36 -1.22
C SER A 161 3.94 5.37 -2.13
N ASN A 162 3.28 4.38 -1.54
CA ASN A 162 2.41 3.41 -2.22
C ASN A 162 0.98 3.48 -1.65
N ASN A 163 0.49 4.72 -1.52
CA ASN A 163 -0.86 5.04 -1.06
C ASN A 163 -1.23 4.31 0.26
N THR A 164 -2.40 3.67 0.36
CA THR A 164 -2.87 3.07 1.62
C THR A 164 -2.01 1.89 2.07
N HIS A 165 -1.30 1.21 1.16
CA HIS A 165 -0.44 0.07 1.54
C HIS A 165 0.74 0.55 2.39
N SER A 166 1.47 1.57 1.92
CA SER A 166 2.56 2.17 2.69
C SER A 166 2.02 2.82 3.98
N LEU A 167 0.87 3.50 3.89
CA LEU A 167 0.31 4.24 5.01
C LEU A 167 -0.08 3.30 6.15
N ARG A 168 -0.84 2.25 5.83
CA ARG A 168 -1.23 1.24 6.81
C ARG A 168 0.01 0.59 7.44
N LYS A 169 1.01 0.21 6.63
CA LYS A 169 2.26 -0.36 7.14
C LYS A 169 2.98 0.58 8.11
N SER A 170 3.09 1.87 7.79
CA SER A 170 3.79 2.84 8.63
C SER A 170 3.04 3.13 9.94
N ILE A 171 1.71 3.12 9.92
CA ILE A 171 0.90 3.23 11.14
C ILE A 171 1.12 2.01 12.04
N TYR A 172 1.04 0.79 11.51
CA TYR A 172 1.31 -0.42 12.30
C TYR A 172 2.73 -0.41 12.89
N PHE A 173 3.72 0.02 12.12
CA PHE A 173 5.08 0.17 12.66
C PHE A 173 5.15 1.17 13.81
N SER A 174 4.39 2.26 13.75
CA SER A 174 4.36 3.25 14.84
C SER A 174 3.85 2.63 16.14
N TYR A 175 2.86 1.73 16.06
CA TYR A 175 2.39 0.98 17.22
C TYR A 175 3.43 -0.02 17.73
N LEU A 176 4.00 -0.83 16.82
CA LEU A 176 5.03 -1.79 17.20
C LEU A 176 6.25 -1.11 17.84
N PHE A 177 6.65 0.07 17.36
CA PHE A 177 7.76 0.83 17.94
C PHE A 177 7.54 1.25 19.38
N GLU A 178 6.29 1.41 19.84
CA GLU A 178 6.02 1.68 21.26
C GLU A 178 6.22 0.44 22.14
N THR A 179 6.25 -0.76 21.55
CA THR A 179 6.50 -2.03 22.26
C THR A 179 7.93 -2.55 22.13
N ILE A 180 8.65 -2.11 21.09
CA ILE A 180 10.00 -2.58 20.79
C ILE A 180 10.97 -2.03 21.84
N GLY A 181 11.58 -2.92 22.60
CA GLY A 181 12.67 -2.64 23.51
C GLY A 181 14.04 -2.99 22.90
N GLU A 182 15.06 -2.94 23.75
CA GLU A 182 16.45 -3.23 23.35
C GLU A 182 16.60 -4.66 22.80
N ASN A 183 15.97 -5.64 23.44
CA ASN A 183 16.06 -7.06 23.04
C ASN A 183 15.47 -7.30 21.65
N GLU A 184 14.34 -6.69 21.34
CA GLU A 184 13.71 -6.80 20.02
C GLU A 184 14.58 -6.12 18.95
N ILE A 185 15.19 -4.97 19.26
CA ILE A 185 16.13 -4.30 18.36
C ILE A 185 17.32 -5.20 18.05
N LEU A 186 17.95 -5.79 19.08
CA LEU A 186 19.07 -6.70 18.90
C LEU A 186 18.66 -7.92 18.06
N THR A 187 17.49 -8.49 18.32
CA THR A 187 16.95 -9.62 17.56
C THR A 187 16.71 -9.27 16.09
N PHE A 188 16.16 -8.09 15.79
CA PHE A 188 15.96 -7.64 14.42
C PHE A 188 17.27 -7.39 13.69
N LEU A 189 18.24 -6.78 14.37
CA LEU A 189 19.57 -6.59 13.83
C LEU A 189 20.24 -7.93 13.53
N GLU A 190 20.23 -8.86 14.48
CA GLU A 190 20.80 -10.21 14.32
C GLU A 190 20.18 -10.91 13.11
N LYS A 191 18.85 -10.98 13.03
CA LYS A 191 18.16 -11.62 11.91
C LYS A 191 18.54 -11.01 10.56
N TYR A 192 18.53 -9.67 10.46
CA TYR A 192 18.92 -8.99 9.24
C TYR A 192 20.38 -9.28 8.87
N LEU A 193 21.29 -9.21 9.83
CA LEU A 193 22.70 -9.48 9.61
C LEU A 193 22.90 -10.93 9.14
N SER A 194 22.28 -11.91 9.80
CA SER A 194 22.38 -13.34 9.43
C SER A 194 21.97 -13.63 7.99
N GLU A 195 20.90 -12.97 7.50
CA GLU A 195 20.43 -13.12 6.11
C GLU A 195 21.38 -12.47 5.09
N ASN A 196 22.17 -11.48 5.51
CA ASN A 196 23.05 -10.68 4.64
C ASN A 196 24.55 -10.96 4.86
N LEU A 197 24.91 -11.94 5.71
CA LEU A 197 26.29 -12.37 5.89
C LEU A 197 26.79 -13.09 4.62
N SER A 198 27.68 -12.42 3.88
CA SER A 198 28.39 -13.01 2.75
C SER A 198 29.79 -13.48 3.14
N LYS A 199 30.42 -14.33 2.31
CA LYS A 199 31.69 -15.01 2.65
C LYS A 199 32.89 -14.06 2.85
N ASN A 200 32.89 -12.85 2.29
CA ASN A 200 34.01 -11.91 2.41
C ASN A 200 33.52 -10.50 2.80
N SER A 201 34.29 -9.81 3.65
CA SER A 201 34.12 -8.38 4.00
C SER A 201 32.82 -7.93 4.68
N SER A 202 31.92 -8.85 5.04
CA SER A 202 30.61 -8.55 5.64
C SER A 202 30.62 -7.60 6.84
N TYR A 203 31.68 -7.60 7.67
CA TYR A 203 31.78 -6.63 8.77
C TYR A 203 31.76 -5.18 8.28
N LYS A 204 32.61 -4.82 7.30
CA LYS A 204 32.68 -3.44 6.79
C LYS A 204 31.40 -3.06 6.06
N ASP A 205 30.86 -4.01 5.29
CA ASP A 205 29.69 -3.79 4.45
C ASP A 205 28.41 -3.65 5.27
N LEU A 206 28.35 -4.22 6.47
CA LEU A 206 27.17 -4.16 7.35
C LEU A 206 27.32 -3.16 8.50
N LEU A 207 28.53 -2.65 8.77
CA LEU A 207 28.79 -1.73 9.90
C LEU A 207 27.91 -0.46 9.85
N TYR A 208 27.57 0.01 8.65
CA TYR A 208 26.72 1.19 8.49
C TYR A 208 25.33 1.02 9.12
N ILE A 209 24.82 -0.21 9.24
CA ILE A 209 23.50 -0.52 9.82
C ILE A 209 23.46 -0.10 11.30
N PHE A 210 24.60 -0.18 11.99
CA PHE A 210 24.74 0.30 13.36
C PHE A 210 25.15 1.78 13.42
N GLU A 211 26.19 2.16 12.66
CA GLU A 211 26.79 3.48 12.81
C GLU A 211 25.89 4.62 12.30
N VAL A 212 25.16 4.42 11.19
CA VAL A 212 24.32 5.48 10.62
C VAL A 212 23.17 5.87 11.55
N PRO A 213 22.37 4.94 12.12
CA PRO A 213 21.34 5.31 13.11
C PRO A 213 21.91 6.05 14.32
N LEU A 214 23.04 5.60 14.87
CA LEU A 214 23.70 6.25 16.00
C LEU A 214 24.13 7.68 15.66
N LEU A 215 24.75 7.88 14.49
CA LEU A 215 25.18 9.19 14.02
C LEU A 215 23.98 10.13 13.77
N LYS A 216 22.91 9.64 13.12
CA LYS A 216 21.68 10.43 12.92
C LYS A 216 21.07 10.88 14.24
N ALA A 217 20.96 9.98 15.21
CA ALA A 217 20.43 10.30 16.52
C ALA A 217 21.30 11.35 17.23
N ALA A 218 22.62 11.20 17.18
CA ALA A 218 23.56 12.14 17.79
C ALA A 218 23.51 13.53 17.14
N ILE A 219 23.48 13.62 15.80
CA ILE A 219 23.39 14.89 15.07
C ILE A 219 22.05 15.59 15.34
N LYS A 220 20.95 14.82 15.40
CA LYS A 220 19.62 15.37 15.72
C LYS A 220 19.56 15.88 17.16
N LYS A 221 20.24 15.21 18.10
CA LYS A 221 20.24 15.56 19.54
C LYS A 221 21.23 16.68 19.86
N TYR A 222 22.39 16.73 19.20
CA TYR A 222 23.48 17.65 19.50
C TYR A 222 23.74 18.58 18.33
N LYS A 223 23.77 19.89 18.60
CA LYS A 223 23.72 20.94 17.57
C LYS A 223 25.05 21.18 16.85
N SER A 224 26.15 20.52 17.26
CA SER A 224 27.48 20.72 16.67
C SER A 224 28.30 19.43 16.62
N GLN A 225 29.15 19.29 15.60
CA GLN A 225 30.06 18.15 15.48
C GLN A 225 30.99 18.01 16.68
N VAL A 226 31.36 19.12 17.33
CA VAL A 226 32.18 19.11 18.56
C VAL A 226 31.43 18.43 19.70
N GLN A 227 30.15 18.75 19.88
CA GLN A 227 29.32 18.11 20.90
C GLN A 227 29.05 16.64 20.57
N VAL A 228 28.76 16.33 19.30
CA VAL A 228 28.58 14.94 18.84
C VAL A 228 29.83 14.11 19.15
N ALA A 229 31.01 14.59 18.77
CA ALA A 229 32.28 13.92 19.04
C ALA A 229 32.51 13.71 20.54
N LYS A 230 32.27 14.75 21.35
CA LYS A 230 32.40 14.66 22.81
C LYS A 230 31.43 13.65 23.43
N HIS A 231 30.16 13.64 23.02
CA HIS A 231 29.13 12.78 23.62
C HIS A 231 29.17 11.34 23.12
N LEU A 232 29.70 11.09 21.93
CA LEU A 232 29.98 9.74 21.43
C LEU A 232 31.36 9.22 21.84
N ASP A 233 32.14 10.02 22.57
CA ASP A 233 33.53 9.74 22.95
C ASP A 233 34.42 9.38 21.74
N LEU A 234 34.26 10.14 20.66
CA LEU A 234 35.03 9.97 19.42
C LEU A 234 36.00 11.14 19.23
N ASN A 235 37.19 10.83 18.71
CA ASN A 235 38.06 11.88 18.18
C ASN A 235 37.32 12.62 17.03
N ARG A 236 37.38 13.96 17.04
CA ARG A 236 36.75 14.82 16.03
C ARG A 236 37.13 14.43 14.59
N ILE A 237 38.39 14.04 14.35
CA ILE A 237 38.86 13.61 13.02
C ILE A 237 38.18 12.30 12.62
N THR A 238 38.03 11.36 13.56
CA THR A 238 37.33 10.09 13.33
C THR A 238 35.86 10.33 13.01
N LEU A 239 35.19 11.18 13.78
CA LEU A 239 33.80 11.55 13.50
C LEU A 239 33.69 12.14 12.09
N ARG A 240 34.54 13.11 11.73
CA ARG A 240 34.51 13.72 10.40
C ARG A 240 34.69 12.70 9.28
N LYS A 241 35.64 11.78 9.40
CA LYS A 241 35.82 10.69 8.42
C LYS A 241 34.56 9.82 8.31
N LYS A 242 33.93 9.45 9.42
CA LYS A 242 32.69 8.66 9.41
C LYS A 242 31.53 9.41 8.76
N LEU A 243 31.39 10.71 9.03
CA LEU A 243 30.36 11.55 8.39
C LEU A 243 30.56 11.66 6.87
N GLU A 244 31.81 11.75 6.40
CA GLU A 244 32.10 11.74 4.95
C GLU A 244 31.79 10.38 4.31
N VAL A 245 32.17 9.27 4.97
CA VAL A 245 31.89 7.91 4.47
C VAL A 245 30.39 7.66 4.32
N TYR A 246 29.56 8.14 5.24
CA TYR A 246 28.11 7.92 5.23
C TYR A 246 27.28 9.09 4.72
N LYS A 247 27.91 10.03 4.00
CA LYS A 247 27.27 11.28 3.57
C LYS A 247 25.96 11.09 2.79
N GLU A 248 25.87 10.05 1.97
CA GLU A 248 24.66 9.75 1.18
C GLU A 248 23.53 9.15 2.02
N LEU A 249 23.86 8.58 3.18
CA LEU A 249 22.90 7.91 4.06
C LEU A 249 22.44 8.80 5.22
N LEU A 250 23.13 9.91 5.51
CA LEU A 250 22.84 10.85 6.61
C LEU A 250 21.83 11.92 6.19
#